data_AF-A0A226HW57-F1
#
_entry.id   AF-A0A226HW57-F1
#
_cell.length_a   1.000
_cell.length_b   1.000
_cell.length_c   1.000
_cell.angle_alpha   90.00
_cell.angle_beta   90.00
_cell.angle_gamma   90.00
#
_symmetry.space_group_name_H-M   'P 1'
#
loop_
_entity.id
_entity.type
_entity.pdbx_description
1 polymer ?
#
loop_
_entity_poly.entity_id
_entity_poly.type
_entity_poly.pdbx_seq_one_letter_code
_entity_poly.pdbx_strand_id
1 'polypeptide(L)'
;MINRINQTFQLDIAQQEYLNSFIPFTPGLWDNRNLNYIKNHIHNQLLSIQNNKCAFCGLAVNEGGRAELDHIAKKGGLKRPAYIEFTFTPHNLVICCQYCNSSSKKGQVDVLNNIDLTNYSNCTFKLVHPYFDNPNNHFSWSTGEFEILISSTSPQGMFSIDLFGLASEAHTTARAKQIMFEKKLAKYNNRQQIKQRVLDILNFKF
;
A
#
# COMPACT_ATOMS: atom_id res chain seq x y z
N MET A 1 11.30 -2.39 -2.11
CA MET A 1 11.42 -1.39 -1.03
C MET A 1 10.07 -0.73 -0.79
N ILE A 2 9.88 -0.13 0.38
CA ILE A 2 8.65 0.62 0.73
C ILE A 2 8.73 1.98 0.04
N ASN A 3 7.72 2.32 -0.76
CA ASN A 3 7.68 3.54 -1.55
C ASN A 3 6.50 4.41 -1.12
N ARG A 4 6.69 5.74 -1.21
CA ARG A 4 5.58 6.69 -1.06
C ARG A 4 4.59 6.52 -2.20
N ILE A 5 3.31 6.55 -1.89
CA ILE A 5 2.22 6.58 -2.87
C ILE A 5 1.95 8.03 -3.23
N ASN A 6 2.06 8.36 -4.52
CA ASN A 6 1.98 9.74 -5.01
C ASN A 6 0.63 10.09 -5.67
N GLN A 7 -0.29 9.12 -5.75
CA GLN A 7 -1.59 9.28 -6.39
C GLN A 7 -2.64 8.50 -5.61
N THR A 8 -3.88 8.98 -5.60
CA THR A 8 -5.03 8.26 -5.04
C THR A 8 -5.94 7.75 -6.16
N PHE A 9 -6.87 6.85 -5.81
CA PHE A 9 -7.96 6.50 -6.71
C PHE A 9 -8.82 7.74 -7.03
N GLN A 10 -9.49 7.69 -8.18
CA GLN A 10 -10.46 8.69 -8.63
C GLN A 10 -11.80 7.99 -8.87
N LEU A 11 -12.90 8.62 -8.47
CA LEU A 11 -14.24 8.17 -8.79
C LEU A 11 -14.81 9.04 -9.91
N ASP A 12 -15.58 8.45 -10.81
CA ASP A 12 -16.36 9.24 -11.77
C ASP A 12 -17.50 9.98 -11.05
N ILE A 13 -18.14 10.93 -11.75
CA ILE A 13 -19.18 11.78 -11.16
C ILE A 13 -20.35 10.93 -10.61
N ALA A 14 -20.79 9.90 -11.34
CA ALA A 14 -21.90 9.07 -10.94
C ALA A 14 -21.56 8.21 -9.70
N GLN A 15 -20.34 7.68 -9.64
CA GLN A 15 -19.81 6.97 -8.47
C GLN A 15 -19.72 7.88 -7.26
N GLN A 16 -19.23 9.12 -7.45
CA GLN A 16 -19.11 10.10 -6.38
C GLN A 16 -20.47 10.53 -5.85
N GLU A 17 -21.44 10.82 -6.71
CA GLU A 17 -22.81 11.16 -6.34
C GLU A 17 -23.49 10.01 -5.59
N TYR A 18 -23.34 8.78 -6.10
CA TYR A 18 -23.88 7.60 -5.43
C TYR A 18 -23.28 7.42 -4.03
N LEU A 19 -21.95 7.57 -3.89
CA LEU A 19 -21.29 7.49 -2.61
C LEU A 19 -21.73 8.62 -1.66
N ASN A 20 -21.89 9.84 -2.17
CA ASN A 20 -22.33 10.99 -1.39
C ASN A 20 -23.76 10.85 -0.87
N SER A 21 -24.61 10.06 -1.53
CA SER A 21 -25.97 9.75 -1.04
C SER A 21 -25.99 9.00 0.31
N PHE A 22 -24.85 8.45 0.74
CA PHE A 22 -24.69 7.80 2.04
C PHE A 22 -24.13 8.72 3.13
N ILE A 23 -23.88 10.00 2.83
CA ILE A 23 -23.37 10.96 3.82
C ILE A 23 -24.53 11.49 4.69
N PRO A 24 -24.39 11.56 6.02
CA PRO A 24 -23.23 11.13 6.81
C PRO A 24 -23.11 9.59 6.86
N PHE A 25 -21.88 9.10 6.70
CA PHE A 25 -21.63 7.65 6.70
C PHE A 25 -22.04 7.01 8.03
N THR A 26 -22.61 5.82 7.95
CA THR A 26 -23.05 5.05 9.11
C THR A 26 -22.07 3.91 9.46
N PRO A 27 -22.02 3.48 10.74
CA PRO A 27 -21.22 2.32 11.13
C PRO A 27 -21.52 1.07 10.28
N GLY A 28 -20.49 0.45 9.72
CA GLY A 28 -20.63 -0.75 8.88
C GLY A 28 -20.96 -0.46 7.41
N LEU A 29 -20.99 0.80 6.96
CA LEU A 29 -21.24 1.15 5.55
C LEU A 29 -20.31 0.42 4.57
N TRP A 30 -19.04 0.21 4.95
CA TRP A 30 -18.08 -0.56 4.14
C TRP A 30 -18.57 -1.97 3.78
N ASP A 31 -19.36 -2.60 4.64
CA ASP A 31 -19.88 -3.95 4.45
C ASP A 31 -21.14 -3.98 3.55
N ASN A 32 -21.65 -2.81 3.16
CA ASN A 32 -22.76 -2.70 2.21
C ASN A 32 -22.35 -3.26 0.84
N ARG A 33 -23.08 -4.29 0.39
CA ARG A 33 -22.82 -4.99 -0.87
C ARG A 33 -23.13 -4.13 -2.10
N ASN A 34 -24.01 -3.14 -1.99
CA ASN A 34 -24.33 -2.23 -3.08
C ASN A 34 -23.11 -1.34 -3.45
N LEU A 35 -22.16 -1.17 -2.53
CA LEU A 35 -20.91 -0.46 -2.76
C LEU A 35 -19.79 -1.36 -3.31
N ASN A 36 -20.05 -2.64 -3.59
CA ASN A 36 -19.01 -3.56 -4.06
C ASN A 36 -18.40 -3.14 -5.39
N TYR A 37 -19.19 -2.57 -6.31
CA TYR A 37 -18.66 -2.12 -7.60
C TYR A 37 -17.67 -0.95 -7.42
N ILE A 38 -17.99 0.02 -6.54
CA ILE A 38 -17.08 1.12 -6.18
C ILE A 38 -15.82 0.56 -5.51
N LYS A 39 -15.97 -0.31 -4.50
CA LYS A 39 -14.81 -0.91 -3.81
C LYS A 39 -13.90 -1.69 -4.76
N ASN A 40 -14.47 -2.44 -5.71
CA ASN A 40 -13.71 -3.17 -6.72
C ASN A 40 -13.00 -2.21 -7.67
N HIS A 41 -13.65 -1.10 -8.05
CA HIS A 41 -13.04 -0.07 -8.87
C HIS A 41 -11.85 0.59 -8.17
N ILE A 42 -12.01 0.97 -6.89
CA ILE A 42 -10.94 1.50 -6.03
C ILE A 42 -9.80 0.48 -5.89
N HIS A 43 -10.12 -0.79 -5.63
CA HIS A 43 -9.13 -1.87 -5.48
C HIS A 43 -8.26 -2.00 -6.73
N ASN A 44 -8.86 -2.07 -7.92
CA ASN A 44 -8.14 -2.19 -9.18
C ASN A 44 -7.25 -0.99 -9.48
N GLN A 45 -7.75 0.23 -9.23
CA GLN A 45 -6.93 1.45 -9.38
C GLN A 45 -5.73 1.43 -8.43
N LEU A 46 -5.95 1.17 -7.15
CA LEU A 46 -4.89 1.16 -6.15
C LEU A 46 -3.87 0.05 -6.37
N LEU A 47 -4.29 -1.12 -6.90
CA LEU A 47 -3.36 -2.17 -7.34
C LEU A 47 -2.38 -1.66 -8.39
N SER A 48 -2.89 -0.93 -9.40
CA SER A 48 -2.09 -0.32 -10.45
C SER A 48 -1.18 0.79 -9.91
N ILE A 49 -1.75 1.74 -9.16
CA ILE A 49 -1.04 2.88 -8.55
C ILE A 49 0.12 2.40 -7.67
N GLN A 50 -0.08 1.30 -6.92
CA GLN A 50 0.93 0.75 -6.03
C GLN A 50 1.84 -0.29 -6.70
N ASN A 51 1.76 -0.45 -8.02
CA ASN A 51 2.56 -1.42 -8.80
C ASN A 51 2.50 -2.85 -8.24
N ASN A 52 1.31 -3.29 -7.83
CA ASN A 52 1.09 -4.59 -7.19
C ASN A 52 1.97 -4.82 -5.94
N LYS A 53 2.26 -3.76 -5.16
CA LYS A 53 3.02 -3.86 -3.90
C LYS A 53 2.17 -3.40 -2.71
N CYS A 54 2.38 -4.08 -1.58
CA CYS A 54 1.77 -3.73 -0.31
C CYS A 54 2.28 -2.36 0.15
N ALA A 55 1.37 -1.46 0.54
CA ALA A 55 1.69 -0.11 0.99
C ALA A 55 2.59 -0.07 2.24
N PHE A 56 2.51 -1.09 3.10
CA PHE A 56 3.23 -1.11 4.37
C PHE A 56 4.60 -1.81 4.31
N CYS A 57 4.67 -2.98 3.67
CA CYS A 57 5.92 -3.76 3.64
C CYS A 57 6.69 -3.69 2.31
N GLY A 58 6.08 -3.13 1.26
CA GLY A 58 6.68 -3.01 -0.08
C GLY A 58 6.88 -4.32 -0.83
N LEU A 59 6.39 -5.44 -0.28
CA LEU A 59 6.40 -6.74 -0.95
C LEU A 59 5.27 -6.83 -1.99
N ALA A 60 5.48 -7.63 -3.03
CA ALA A 60 4.45 -7.94 -4.01
C ALA A 60 3.21 -8.57 -3.35
N VAL A 61 2.02 -8.17 -3.79
CA VAL A 61 0.75 -8.78 -3.38
C VAL A 61 0.30 -9.81 -4.42
N ASN A 62 -0.68 -10.65 -4.08
CA ASN A 62 -1.20 -11.74 -4.93
C ASN A 62 -0.22 -12.90 -5.22
N GLU A 63 0.94 -12.97 -4.54
CA GLU A 63 1.91 -14.07 -4.69
C GLU A 63 1.56 -15.31 -3.85
N GLY A 64 1.12 -15.11 -2.60
CA GLY A 64 0.72 -16.20 -1.69
C GLY A 64 -0.54 -15.89 -0.88
N GLY A 65 -1.13 -14.72 -1.10
CA GLY A 65 -2.31 -14.23 -0.42
C GLY A 65 -2.87 -13.03 -1.18
N ARG A 66 -4.16 -12.78 -1.01
CA ARG A 66 -4.88 -11.74 -1.76
C ARG A 66 -4.42 -10.34 -1.40
N ALA A 67 -4.40 -9.46 -2.39
CA ALA A 67 -4.36 -8.02 -2.17
C ALA A 67 -5.68 -7.55 -1.55
N GLU A 68 -5.61 -6.83 -0.43
CA GLU A 68 -6.79 -6.36 0.29
C GLU A 68 -6.77 -4.84 0.43
N LEU A 69 -7.95 -4.23 0.32
CA LEU A 69 -8.15 -2.83 0.70
C LEU A 69 -8.09 -2.73 2.22
N ASP A 70 -7.20 -1.88 2.71
CA ASP A 70 -7.09 -1.52 4.11
C ASP A 70 -7.29 -0.03 4.32
N HIS A 71 -7.83 0.32 5.50
CA HIS A 71 -8.02 1.70 5.93
C HIS A 71 -6.90 2.07 6.88
N ILE A 72 -6.04 3.03 6.55
CA ILE A 72 -4.92 3.44 7.40
C ILE A 72 -5.44 3.82 8.80
N ALA A 73 -6.31 4.82 8.89
CA ALA A 73 -7.17 5.07 10.03
C ALA A 73 -8.36 4.10 10.02
N LYS A 74 -8.53 3.33 11.10
CA LYS A 74 -9.58 2.31 11.20
C LYS A 74 -10.98 2.94 11.07
N LYS A 75 -11.79 2.47 10.13
CA LYS A 75 -13.22 2.82 10.07
C LYS A 75 -14.03 2.32 11.27
N GLY A 76 -13.57 1.24 11.91
CA GLY A 76 -14.37 0.44 12.84
C GLY A 76 -15.37 -0.47 12.13
N GLY A 77 -16.25 -1.11 12.89
CA GLY A 77 -17.34 -1.93 12.36
C GLY A 77 -18.66 -1.58 13.04
N LEU A 78 -19.76 -2.24 12.64
CA LEU A 78 -21.10 -1.98 13.18
C LEU A 78 -21.14 -1.96 14.72
N LYS A 79 -20.40 -2.88 15.38
CA LYS A 79 -20.36 -3.01 16.85
C LYS A 79 -19.31 -2.10 17.53
N ARG A 80 -18.34 -1.59 16.77
CA ARG A 80 -17.21 -0.80 17.27
C ARG A 80 -16.83 0.24 16.21
N PRO A 81 -17.66 1.27 16.00
CA PRO A 81 -17.33 2.35 15.07
C PRO A 81 -16.08 3.09 15.56
N ALA A 82 -15.35 3.67 14.61
CA ALA A 82 -14.19 4.52 14.91
C ALA A 82 -14.22 5.74 14.01
N TYR A 83 -13.43 5.78 12.94
CA TYR A 83 -13.35 6.92 12.03
C TYR A 83 -14.21 6.70 10.78
N ILE A 84 -15.54 6.70 10.97
CA ILE A 84 -16.50 6.38 9.90
C ILE A 84 -16.46 7.42 8.77
N GLU A 85 -16.15 8.67 9.10
CA GLU A 85 -15.96 9.80 8.20
C GLU A 85 -14.85 9.53 7.18
N PHE A 86 -13.84 8.74 7.57
CA PHE A 86 -12.70 8.43 6.73
C PHE A 86 -12.87 7.17 5.88
N THR A 87 -14.04 6.52 5.90
CA THR A 87 -14.26 5.20 5.26
C THR A 87 -13.89 5.21 3.77
N PHE A 88 -14.22 6.27 3.04
CA PHE A 88 -13.89 6.41 1.61
C PHE A 88 -12.97 7.59 1.31
N THR A 89 -12.25 8.10 2.32
CA THR A 89 -11.27 9.17 2.09
C THR A 89 -10.13 8.64 1.22
N PRO A 90 -9.78 9.31 0.10
CA PRO A 90 -8.77 8.80 -0.83
C PRO A 90 -7.41 8.48 -0.19
N HIS A 91 -6.94 9.35 0.69
CA HIS A 91 -5.68 9.18 1.42
C HIS A 91 -5.76 8.18 2.59
N ASN A 92 -6.94 7.63 2.89
CA ASN A 92 -7.11 6.64 3.96
C ASN A 92 -7.12 5.20 3.42
N LEU A 93 -7.25 4.98 2.11
CA LEU A 93 -7.35 3.63 1.53
C LEU A 93 -6.07 3.24 0.81
N VAL A 94 -5.63 2.00 1.01
CA VAL A 94 -4.46 1.41 0.34
C VAL A 94 -4.68 -0.06 0.02
N ILE A 95 -3.91 -0.59 -0.93
CA ILE A 95 -3.69 -2.03 -1.06
C ILE A 95 -2.62 -2.48 -0.09
N CYS A 96 -2.90 -3.56 0.64
CA CYS A 96 -1.91 -4.24 1.46
C CYS A 96 -2.01 -5.76 1.30
N CYS A 97 -0.98 -6.48 1.75
CA CYS A 97 -1.03 -7.93 1.82
C CYS A 97 -1.83 -8.39 3.05
N GLN A 98 -2.40 -9.59 2.98
CA GLN A 98 -3.18 -10.17 4.09
C GLN A 98 -2.40 -10.24 5.40
N TYR A 99 -1.08 -10.45 5.33
CA TYR A 99 -0.23 -10.47 6.53
C TYR A 99 -0.23 -9.11 7.25
N CYS A 100 0.02 -8.02 6.52
CA CYS A 100 0.01 -6.67 7.11
C CYS A 100 -1.39 -6.26 7.58
N ASN A 101 -2.44 -6.68 6.86
CA ASN A 101 -3.84 -6.43 7.21
C ASN A 101 -4.36 -7.27 8.39
N SER A 102 -3.66 -8.36 8.72
CA SER A 102 -4.16 -9.34 9.68
C SER A 102 -4.39 -8.75 11.09
N SER A 103 -5.23 -9.44 11.87
CA SER A 103 -5.52 -9.06 13.26
C SER A 103 -4.31 -9.13 14.19
N SER A 104 -3.27 -9.88 13.84
CA SER A 104 -2.00 -9.96 14.58
C SER A 104 -0.98 -8.90 14.19
N LYS A 105 -1.28 -8.10 13.15
CA LYS A 105 -0.49 -6.95 12.71
C LYS A 105 -1.30 -5.68 12.88
N LYS A 106 -1.76 -5.08 11.79
CA LYS A 106 -2.50 -3.83 11.89
C LYS A 106 -3.86 -4.01 12.53
N GLY A 107 -4.64 -4.99 12.10
CA GLY A 107 -5.94 -5.33 12.67
C GLY A 107 -6.82 -4.10 12.99
N GLN A 108 -7.00 -3.84 14.28
CA GLN A 108 -7.78 -2.72 14.81
C GLN A 108 -6.92 -1.69 15.58
N VAL A 109 -5.60 -1.74 15.43
CA VAL A 109 -4.66 -0.82 16.08
C VAL A 109 -4.99 0.61 15.67
N ASP A 110 -5.05 1.50 16.66
CA ASP A 110 -5.30 2.92 16.43
C ASP A 110 -3.99 3.66 16.14
N VAL A 111 -3.82 4.01 14.87
CA VAL A 111 -2.60 4.61 14.35
C VAL A 111 -2.67 6.13 14.28
N LEU A 112 -3.79 6.74 14.66
CA LEU A 112 -3.91 8.19 14.75
C LEU A 112 -3.32 8.71 16.06
N ASN A 113 -2.70 9.88 15.99
CA ASN A 113 -2.17 10.62 17.14
C ASN A 113 -3.02 11.87 17.41
N ASN A 114 -3.15 12.75 16.42
CA ASN A 114 -4.09 13.86 16.42
C ASN A 114 -5.14 13.67 15.32
N ILE A 115 -6.41 13.97 15.63
CA ILE A 115 -7.56 13.68 14.78
C ILE A 115 -8.24 15.00 14.40
N ASP A 116 -8.44 15.21 13.11
CA ASP A 116 -9.32 16.23 12.55
C ASP A 116 -10.36 15.52 11.67
N LEU A 117 -11.58 15.35 12.21
CA LEU A 117 -12.67 14.65 11.52
C LEU A 117 -13.15 15.38 10.26
N THR A 118 -12.82 16.67 10.10
CA THR A 118 -13.23 17.48 8.95
C THR A 118 -12.21 17.45 7.82
N ASN A 119 -10.92 17.30 8.16
CA ASN A 119 -9.84 17.27 7.20
C ASN A 119 -8.81 16.20 7.57
N TYR A 120 -8.90 15.05 6.92
CA TYR A 120 -7.97 13.93 7.10
C TYR A 120 -6.50 14.33 6.92
N SER A 121 -6.21 15.33 6.07
CA SER A 121 -4.83 15.77 5.83
C SER A 121 -4.22 16.51 7.02
N ASN A 122 -5.05 17.00 7.95
CA ASN A 122 -4.61 17.61 9.20
C ASN A 122 -4.39 16.56 10.33
N CYS A 123 -4.82 15.31 10.11
CA CYS A 123 -4.53 14.24 11.05
C CYS A 123 -3.03 13.92 11.09
N THR A 124 -2.57 13.40 12.23
CA THR A 124 -1.19 12.91 12.38
C THR A 124 -1.18 11.44 12.77
N PHE A 125 -0.14 10.71 12.36
CA PHE A 125 -0.09 9.25 12.43
C PHE A 125 1.13 8.78 13.22
N LYS A 126 0.94 7.68 13.96
CA LYS A 126 2.00 6.96 14.68
C LYS A 126 2.88 6.14 13.74
N LEU A 127 2.36 5.74 12.58
CA LEU A 127 3.08 5.01 11.54
C LEU A 127 3.55 5.94 10.43
N VAL A 128 4.48 5.46 9.61
CA VAL A 128 4.87 6.10 8.35
C VAL A 128 3.70 6.03 7.37
N HIS A 129 3.01 7.15 7.18
CA HIS A 129 1.81 7.25 6.37
C HIS A 129 2.13 7.07 4.87
N PRO A 130 1.54 6.07 4.18
CA PRO A 130 1.88 5.75 2.79
C PRO A 130 1.81 6.91 1.80
N TYR A 131 0.96 7.90 2.06
CA TYR A 131 0.78 9.07 1.19
C TYR A 131 1.52 10.34 1.66
N PHE A 132 1.65 10.52 2.97
CA PHE A 132 2.09 11.82 3.53
C PHE A 132 3.57 11.83 3.86
N ASP A 133 4.12 10.67 4.21
CA ASP A 133 5.51 10.56 4.61
C ASP A 133 6.39 10.07 3.45
N ASN A 134 7.63 10.56 3.42
CA ASN A 134 8.67 10.00 2.57
C ASN A 134 9.37 8.86 3.35
N PRO A 135 9.25 7.59 2.94
CA PRO A 135 9.83 6.46 3.66
C PRO A 135 11.34 6.59 3.93
N ASN A 136 12.08 7.27 3.05
CA ASN A 136 13.53 7.48 3.20
C ASN A 136 13.89 8.36 4.39
N ASN A 137 12.94 9.12 4.95
CA ASN A 137 13.14 9.90 6.17
C ASN A 137 12.92 9.08 7.44
N HIS A 138 12.29 7.90 7.33
CA HIS A 138 11.84 7.09 8.47
C HIS A 138 12.51 5.73 8.56
N PHE A 139 13.00 5.20 7.43
CA PHE A 139 13.66 3.91 7.33
C PHE A 139 15.06 4.07 6.75
N SER A 140 15.99 3.29 7.30
CA SER A 140 17.30 3.05 6.72
C SER A 140 17.45 1.59 6.32
N TRP A 141 18.22 1.36 5.27
CA TRP A 141 18.50 0.03 4.73
C TRP A 141 19.97 -0.34 4.94
N SER A 142 20.26 -1.63 5.13
CA SER A 142 21.65 -2.12 5.21
C SER A 142 22.43 -1.77 3.94
N THR A 143 23.71 -1.46 4.08
CA THR A 143 24.62 -1.30 2.93
C THR A 143 24.90 -2.64 2.25
N GLY A 144 25.04 -2.64 0.93
CA GLY A 144 25.42 -3.81 0.13
C GLY A 144 24.63 -3.90 -1.16
N GLU A 145 24.85 -4.96 -1.94
CA GLU A 145 24.23 -5.06 -3.26
C GLU A 145 22.69 -5.05 -3.20
N PHE A 146 22.07 -5.63 -2.17
CA PHE A 146 20.62 -5.87 -2.15
C PHE A 146 19.82 -5.07 -1.11
N GLU A 147 20.48 -4.30 -0.24
CA GLU A 147 19.82 -3.41 0.73
C GLU A 147 18.60 -4.03 1.45
N ILE A 148 18.80 -5.17 2.13
CA ILE A 148 17.70 -6.03 2.57
C ILE A 148 17.22 -5.70 3.99
N LEU A 149 18.14 -5.47 4.93
CA LEU A 149 17.76 -5.26 6.33
C LEU A 149 17.22 -3.85 6.51
N ILE A 150 16.16 -3.72 7.31
CA ILE A 150 15.49 -2.45 7.58
C ILE A 150 15.69 -2.06 9.05
N SER A 151 15.97 -0.80 9.29
CA SER A 151 15.99 -0.18 10.62
C SER A 151 15.26 1.17 10.59
N SER A 152 14.88 1.67 11.78
CA SER A 152 14.20 2.96 11.90
C SER A 152 15.19 4.10 12.09
N THR A 153 14.83 5.27 11.55
CA THR A 153 15.51 6.55 11.78
C THR A 153 14.58 7.58 12.46
N SER A 154 13.35 7.17 12.79
CA SER A 154 12.33 8.04 13.39
C SER A 154 11.37 7.23 14.28
N PRO A 155 10.61 7.90 15.18
CA PRO A 155 9.56 7.25 15.95
C PRO A 155 8.48 6.59 15.08
N GLN A 156 8.04 7.24 13.99
CA GLN A 156 7.06 6.63 13.07
C GLN A 156 7.62 5.39 12.38
N GLY A 157 8.90 5.43 11.98
CA GLY A 157 9.58 4.29 11.40
C GLY A 157 9.69 3.11 12.36
N MET A 158 10.03 3.39 13.64
CA MET A 158 10.10 2.37 14.69
C MET A 158 8.73 1.71 14.89
N PHE A 159 7.69 2.52 15.09
CA PHE A 159 6.32 2.03 15.24
C PHE A 159 5.86 1.19 14.04
N SER A 160 6.15 1.62 12.81
CA SER A 160 5.85 0.86 11.59
C SER A 160 6.61 -0.48 11.54
N ILE A 161 7.90 -0.49 11.88
CA ILE A 161 8.71 -1.72 11.89
C ILE A 161 8.13 -2.72 12.89
N ASP A 162 7.77 -2.28 14.08
CA ASP A 162 7.23 -3.13 15.13
C ASP A 162 5.83 -3.65 14.77
N LEU A 163 4.94 -2.75 14.35
CA LEU A 163 3.55 -3.08 14.01
C LEU A 163 3.47 -4.13 12.90
N PHE A 164 4.25 -3.97 11.83
CA PHE A 164 4.22 -4.87 10.68
C PHE A 164 5.26 -5.99 10.76
N GLY A 165 6.16 -5.97 11.74
CA GLY A 165 7.28 -6.90 11.84
C GLY A 165 8.24 -6.80 10.64
N LEU A 166 8.52 -5.58 10.17
CA LEU A 166 9.27 -5.35 8.93
C LEU A 166 10.73 -5.86 9.00
N ALA A 167 11.29 -5.89 10.20
CA ALA A 167 12.64 -6.41 10.49
C ALA A 167 12.65 -7.91 10.87
N SER A 168 11.49 -8.58 10.89
CA SER A 168 11.42 -10.02 11.19
C SER A 168 12.19 -10.84 10.15
N GLU A 169 12.68 -12.01 10.55
CA GLU A 169 13.36 -12.96 9.64
C GLU A 169 12.48 -13.30 8.42
N ALA A 170 11.18 -13.51 8.65
CA ALA A 170 10.21 -13.79 7.59
C ALA A 170 10.11 -12.65 6.56
N HIS A 171 9.98 -11.40 7.02
CA HIS A 171 9.92 -10.23 6.12
C HIS A 171 11.25 -9.98 5.40
N THR A 172 12.34 -10.12 6.12
CA THR A 172 13.70 -9.99 5.59
C THR A 172 13.94 -11.02 4.48
N THR A 173 13.59 -12.28 4.71
CA THR A 173 13.71 -13.36 3.73
C THR A 173 12.82 -13.12 2.51
N ALA A 174 11.56 -12.71 2.71
CA ALA A 174 10.65 -12.40 1.61
C ALA A 174 11.19 -11.25 0.74
N ARG A 175 11.70 -10.19 1.38
CA ARG A 175 12.31 -9.05 0.68
C ARG A 175 13.56 -9.46 -0.10
N ALA A 176 14.42 -10.27 0.50
CA ALA A 176 15.60 -10.81 -0.16
C ALA A 176 15.22 -11.59 -1.44
N LYS A 177 14.27 -12.54 -1.33
CA LYS A 177 13.77 -13.32 -2.47
C LYS A 177 13.24 -12.43 -3.58
N GLN A 178 12.41 -11.45 -3.24
CA GLN A 178 11.83 -10.53 -4.22
C GLN A 178 12.89 -9.69 -4.94
N ILE A 179 13.79 -9.03 -4.19
CA ILE A 179 14.82 -8.16 -4.79
C ILE A 179 15.76 -8.98 -5.69
N MET A 180 16.17 -10.17 -5.24
CA MET A 180 17.03 -11.05 -6.03
C MET A 180 16.34 -11.51 -7.33
N PHE A 181 15.05 -11.86 -7.25
CA PHE A 181 14.25 -12.23 -8.42
C PHE A 181 14.10 -11.05 -9.39
N GLU A 182 13.66 -9.89 -8.90
CA GLU A 182 13.48 -8.66 -9.69
C GLU A 182 14.77 -8.28 -10.44
N LYS A 183 15.94 -8.32 -9.76
CA LYS A 183 17.24 -8.04 -10.39
C LYS A 183 17.62 -9.07 -11.45
N LYS A 184 17.45 -10.37 -11.18
CA LYS A 184 17.75 -11.42 -12.17
C LYS A 184 16.84 -11.30 -13.39
N LEU A 185 15.56 -11.04 -13.18
CA LEU A 185 14.58 -10.84 -14.25
C LEU A 185 14.92 -9.61 -15.10
N ALA A 186 15.26 -8.49 -14.46
CA ALA A 186 15.69 -7.28 -15.17
C ALA A 186 16.93 -7.53 -16.04
N LYS A 187 17.94 -8.24 -15.52
CA LYS A 187 19.14 -8.62 -16.28
C LYS A 187 18.81 -9.53 -17.47
N TYR A 188 17.91 -10.49 -17.28
CA TYR A 188 17.44 -11.35 -18.36
C TYR A 188 16.72 -10.56 -19.45
N ASN A 189 15.76 -9.71 -19.07
CA ASN A 189 14.98 -8.90 -20.01
C ASN A 189 15.85 -7.93 -20.81
N ASN A 190 16.82 -7.29 -20.16
CA ASN A 190 17.78 -6.40 -20.85
C ASN A 190 18.56 -7.17 -21.94
N ARG A 191 19.06 -8.38 -21.64
CA ARG A 191 19.74 -9.22 -22.63
C ARG A 191 18.84 -9.57 -23.82
N GLN A 192 17.56 -9.86 -23.58
CA GLN A 192 16.61 -10.14 -24.65
C GLN A 192 16.33 -8.89 -25.51
N GLN A 193 16.18 -7.72 -24.89
CA GLN A 193 16.00 -6.46 -25.60
C GLN A 193 17.21 -6.11 -26.49
N ILE A 194 18.43 -6.32 -25.99
CA ILE A 194 19.65 -6.13 -26.79
C ILE A 194 19.66 -7.10 -27.97
N LYS A 195 19.37 -8.38 -27.73
CA LYS A 195 19.31 -9.40 -28.81
C LYS A 195 18.29 -9.00 -29.87
N GLN A 196 17.09 -8.59 -29.47
CA GLN A 196 16.04 -8.17 -30.40
C GLN A 196 16.50 -6.95 -31.22
N ARG A 197 17.07 -5.94 -30.56
CA ARG A 197 17.57 -4.74 -31.23
C ARG A 197 18.67 -5.05 -32.25
N VAL A 198 19.56 -6.01 -31.96
CA VAL A 198 20.58 -6.46 -32.92
C VAL A 198 19.93 -7.15 -34.13
N LEU A 199 18.93 -8.01 -33.91
CA LEU A 199 18.20 -8.66 -35.00
C LEU A 199 17.46 -7.62 -35.87
N ASP A 200 16.83 -6.62 -35.26
CA ASP A 200 16.11 -5.57 -35.98
C ASP A 200 17.07 -4.76 -36.88
N ILE A 201 18.28 -4.45 -36.39
CA ILE A 201 19.33 -3.79 -37.19
C ILE A 201 19.78 -4.66 -38.36
N LEU A 202 19.98 -5.96 -38.15
CA LEU A 202 20.42 -6.88 -39.20
C LEU A 202 19.34 -7.14 -40.26
N ASN A 203 18.06 -7.05 -39.88
CA ASN A 203 16.92 -7.26 -40.78
C ASN A 203 16.50 -6.00 -41.55
N PHE A 204 16.95 -4.81 -41.12
CA PHE A 204 16.81 -3.58 -41.90
C PHE A 204 17.73 -3.66 -43.14
N LYS A 205 17.17 -4.11 -44.26
CA LYS A 205 17.81 -3.98 -45.58
C LYS A 205 17.63 -2.55 -46.10
N PHE A 206 18.73 -1.92 -46.50
CA PHE A 206 18.72 -0.70 -47.31
C PHE A 206 18.10 -0.95 -48.69
#